data_AF-A0A522VW67-F1
#
_entry.id   AF-A0A522VW67-F1
#
_cell.length_a   1.000
_cell.length_b   1.000
_cell.length_c   1.000
_cell.angle_alpha   90.00
_cell.angle_beta   90.00
_cell.angle_gamma   90.00
#
_symmetry.space_group_name_H-M   'P 1'
#
loop_
_entity.id
_entity.type
_entity.pdbx_description
1 polymer ?
#
loop_
_entity_poly.entity_id
_entity_poly.type
_entity_poly.pdbx_seq_one_letter_code
_entity_poly.pdbx_strand_id
1 'polypeptide(L)'
;GRALELRGLGEHLAEYDVVVSCTASSLPILGKGMVERALRARRRRPMFMVDLAVPRDIEPEVGELDDVFLYTVDDLQEIVQGNLDARRSAVEQAEAIIETQVGQFMHWMAAREGVPLIRQLREQAEQARLHEVERALKSLHRGDDPKQVLEALSQGLANKLMHGPTQALNEATGEERRALGEAIARLFRLPH
;
A
#
# COMPACT_ATOMS: atom_id res chain seq x y z
N GLY A 1 7.58 -23.93 31.49
CA GLY A 1 8.80 -23.59 30.74
C GLY A 1 9.69 -22.72 31.60
N ARG A 2 11.01 -22.80 31.41
CA ARG A 2 12.00 -21.95 32.08
C ARG A 2 12.58 -21.00 31.04
N ALA A 3 12.63 -19.70 31.33
CA ALA A 3 13.32 -18.74 30.48
C ALA A 3 14.81 -18.74 30.84
N LEU A 4 15.66 -18.66 29.82
CA LEU A 4 17.11 -18.62 29.95
C LEU A 4 17.64 -17.43 29.15
N GLU A 5 18.74 -16.84 29.61
CA GLU A 5 19.41 -15.79 28.85
C GLU A 5 20.16 -16.37 27.65
N LEU A 6 20.14 -15.64 26.53
CA LEU A 6 20.83 -16.05 25.30
C LEU A 6 22.34 -16.23 25.51
N ARG A 7 22.94 -15.45 26.42
CA ARG A 7 24.38 -15.55 26.75
C ARG A 7 24.76 -16.91 27.33
N GLY A 8 23.83 -17.57 28.04
CA GLY A 8 24.02 -18.90 28.62
C GLY A 8 23.59 -20.05 27.70
N LEU A 9 23.20 -19.76 26.45
CA LEU A 9 22.64 -20.78 25.54
C LEU A 9 23.55 -21.99 25.40
N GLY A 10 24.85 -21.79 25.22
CA GLY A 10 25.82 -22.87 25.03
C GLY A 10 25.97 -23.80 26.23
N GLU A 11 25.69 -23.32 27.45
CA GLU A 11 25.79 -24.13 28.68
C GLU A 11 24.59 -25.07 28.83
N HIS A 12 23.42 -24.61 28.37
CA HIS A 12 22.17 -25.35 28.49
C HIS A 12 21.81 -26.17 27.25
N LEU A 13 22.45 -25.92 26.11
CA LEU A 13 22.13 -26.60 24.84
C LEU A 13 22.21 -28.13 24.95
N ALA A 14 23.11 -28.66 25.78
CA ALA A 14 23.28 -30.10 25.99
C ALA A 14 22.11 -30.77 26.72
N GLU A 15 21.26 -29.99 27.39
CA GLU A 15 20.10 -30.48 28.16
C GLU A 15 18.89 -30.81 27.28
N TYR A 16 18.87 -30.34 26.02
CA TYR A 16 17.73 -30.45 25.13
C TYR A 16 17.98 -31.43 24.00
N ASP A 17 17.00 -32.32 23.77
CA ASP A 17 17.01 -33.26 22.64
C ASP A 17 16.53 -32.60 21.34
N VAL A 18 15.65 -31.59 21.46
CA VAL A 18 15.05 -30.84 20.35
C VAL A 18 15.31 -29.35 20.53
N VAL A 19 15.82 -28.69 19.49
CA VAL A 19 16.08 -27.25 19.45
C VAL A 19 15.30 -26.65 18.28
N VAL A 20 14.49 -25.63 18.56
CA VAL A 20 13.77 -24.87 17.54
C VAL A 20 14.25 -23.42 17.62
N SER A 21 14.75 -22.89 16.50
CA SER A 21 15.24 -21.52 16.40
C SER A 21 14.33 -20.69 15.50
N CYS A 22 14.04 -19.46 15.91
CA CYS A 22 13.17 -18.53 15.19
C CYS A 22 13.47 -17.06 15.54
N THR A 23 14.74 -16.68 15.57
CA THR A 23 15.15 -15.33 15.94
C THR A 23 15.16 -14.37 14.74
N ALA A 24 15.30 -13.07 15.02
CA ALA A 24 15.46 -12.02 14.01
C ALA A 24 16.94 -11.60 13.86
N SER A 25 17.89 -12.45 14.26
CA SER A 25 19.31 -12.16 14.17
C SER A 25 19.78 -12.07 12.71
N SER A 26 20.68 -11.14 12.42
CA SER A 26 21.32 -11.03 11.11
C SER A 26 22.49 -12.02 10.92
N LEU A 27 22.95 -12.64 12.02
CA LEU A 27 24.05 -13.60 12.03
C LEU A 27 23.62 -14.89 12.76
N PRO A 28 24.12 -16.06 12.35
CA PRO A 28 23.88 -17.30 13.08
C PRO A 28 24.29 -17.18 14.55
N ILE A 29 23.38 -17.57 15.44
CA ILE A 29 23.61 -17.59 16.89
C ILE A 29 24.20 -18.94 17.31
N LEU A 30 23.79 -20.01 16.64
CA LEU A 30 24.21 -21.39 16.89
C LEU A 30 25.26 -21.81 15.87
N GLY A 31 26.53 -21.64 16.24
CA GLY A 31 27.65 -22.08 15.42
C GLY A 31 28.10 -23.51 15.67
N LYS A 32 28.78 -24.12 14.70
CA LYS A 32 29.28 -25.52 14.73
C LYS A 32 30.03 -25.85 16.02
N GLY A 33 30.97 -24.99 16.41
CA GLY A 33 31.78 -25.21 17.61
C GLY A 33 30.97 -25.20 18.91
N MET A 34 29.86 -24.46 18.97
CA MET A 34 28.95 -24.47 20.14
C MET A 34 28.20 -25.79 20.22
N VAL A 35 27.64 -26.24 19.09
CA VAL A 35 26.87 -27.49 19.00
C VAL A 35 27.77 -28.69 19.27
N GLU A 36 29.00 -28.72 18.74
CA GLU A 36 29.98 -29.77 19.02
C GLU A 36 30.28 -29.92 20.51
N ARG A 37 30.46 -28.80 21.23
CA ARG A 37 30.68 -28.84 22.69
C ARG A 37 29.48 -29.40 23.42
N ALA A 38 28.27 -29.00 23.01
CA ALA A 38 27.03 -29.51 23.59
C ALA A 38 26.89 -31.02 23.38
N LEU A 39 27.15 -31.52 22.16
CA LEU A 39 27.14 -32.95 21.82
C LEU A 39 28.14 -33.75 22.67
N ARG A 40 29.35 -33.23 22.87
CA ARG A 40 30.35 -33.87 23.75
C ARG A 40 29.86 -33.96 25.19
N ALA A 41 29.30 -32.88 25.73
CA ALA A 41 28.76 -32.86 27.10
C ALA A 41 27.62 -33.86 27.30
N ARG A 42 26.78 -34.05 26.29
CA ARG A 42 25.68 -35.04 26.30
C ARG A 42 26.07 -36.43 25.76
N ARG A 43 27.36 -36.76 25.75
CA ARG A 43 27.89 -38.09 25.34
C ARG A 43 27.41 -38.54 23.95
N ARG A 44 27.36 -37.60 23.00
CA ARG A 44 26.94 -37.83 21.60
C ARG A 44 25.52 -38.35 21.43
N ARG A 45 24.63 -38.09 22.41
CA ARG A 45 23.20 -38.31 22.21
C ARG A 45 22.70 -37.39 21.06
N PRO A 46 21.97 -37.92 20.07
CA PRO A 46 21.53 -37.14 18.92
C PRO A 46 20.70 -35.90 19.29
N MET A 47 20.83 -34.85 18.48
CA MET A 47 20.09 -33.60 18.62
C MET A 47 19.27 -33.32 17.35
N PHE A 48 17.98 -33.06 17.52
CA PHE A 48 17.11 -32.61 16.44
C PHE A 48 17.00 -31.10 16.47
N MET A 49 17.33 -30.43 15.36
CA MET A 49 17.38 -28.98 15.27
C MET A 49 16.48 -28.51 14.13
N VAL A 50 15.64 -27.51 14.39
CA VAL A 50 14.77 -26.90 13.39
C VAL A 50 15.07 -25.40 13.33
N ASP A 51 15.59 -24.95 12.20
CA ASP A 51 15.84 -23.53 11.92
C ASP A 51 14.65 -22.93 11.13
N LEU A 52 13.84 -22.13 11.82
CA LEU A 52 12.70 -21.41 11.24
C LEU A 52 13.05 -19.96 10.86
N ALA A 53 14.30 -19.52 11.05
CA ALA A 53 14.69 -18.12 10.86
C ALA A 53 15.17 -17.82 9.43
N VAL A 54 14.92 -16.57 9.00
CA VAL A 54 15.43 -16.00 7.75
C VAL A 54 15.87 -14.55 8.04
N PRO A 55 17.18 -14.23 8.07
CA PRO A 55 18.35 -15.10 7.87
C PRO A 55 18.49 -16.24 8.89
N ARG A 56 19.23 -17.30 8.56
CA ARG A 56 19.37 -18.51 9.37
C ARG A 56 20.00 -18.24 10.75
N ASP A 57 19.48 -18.92 11.77
CA ASP A 57 20.02 -18.87 13.13
C ASP A 57 21.12 -19.90 13.37
N ILE A 58 21.14 -20.97 12.59
CA ILE A 58 22.06 -22.09 12.73
C ILE A 58 23.03 -22.09 11.54
N GLU A 59 24.32 -22.15 11.83
CA GLU A 59 25.36 -22.31 10.80
C GLU A 59 25.10 -23.57 9.96
N PRO A 60 25.16 -23.52 8.61
CA PRO A 60 24.96 -24.69 7.75
C PRO A 60 25.88 -25.87 8.12
N GLU A 61 27.10 -25.58 8.56
CA GLU A 61 28.13 -26.56 8.91
C GLU A 61 27.77 -27.39 10.16
N VAL A 62 26.76 -26.96 10.95
CA VAL A 62 26.18 -27.77 12.03
C VAL A 62 25.52 -29.04 11.49
N GLY A 63 24.95 -28.99 10.28
CA GLY A 63 24.33 -30.14 9.62
C GLY A 63 25.33 -31.21 9.17
N GLU A 64 26.63 -30.93 9.20
CA GLU A 64 27.69 -31.90 8.90
C GLU A 64 28.05 -32.79 10.10
N LEU A 65 27.49 -32.52 11.28
CA LEU A 65 27.76 -33.29 12.49
C LEU A 65 26.92 -34.57 12.52
N ASP A 66 27.56 -35.74 12.65
CA ASP A 66 26.90 -37.07 12.60
C ASP A 66 25.71 -37.23 13.58
N ASP A 67 25.74 -36.54 14.71
CA ASP A 67 24.71 -36.64 15.76
C ASP A 67 23.71 -35.48 15.72
N VAL A 68 23.64 -34.74 14.61
CA VAL A 68 22.68 -33.64 14.41
C VAL A 68 21.78 -33.90 13.23
N PHE A 69 20.48 -33.76 13.46
CA PHE A 69 19.46 -33.73 12.42
C PHE A 69 18.97 -32.29 12.28
N LEU A 70 19.54 -31.53 11.35
CA LEU A 70 19.18 -30.13 11.08
C LEU A 70 18.14 -30.06 9.95
N TYR A 71 17.00 -29.46 10.25
CA TYR A 71 15.95 -29.15 9.29
C TYR A 71 15.74 -27.64 9.24
N THR A 72 15.46 -27.14 8.05
CA THR A 72 15.23 -25.71 7.82
C THR A 72 13.85 -25.47 7.21
N VAL A 73 13.45 -24.21 7.11
CA VAL A 73 12.18 -23.82 6.46
C VAL A 73 12.03 -24.48 5.09
N ASP A 74 13.12 -24.57 4.30
CA ASP A 74 13.10 -25.16 2.97
C ASP A 74 12.84 -26.68 3.02
N ASP A 75 13.52 -27.41 3.91
CA ASP A 75 13.33 -28.87 4.07
C ASP A 75 11.90 -29.21 4.54
N LEU A 76 11.33 -28.34 5.38
CA LEU A 76 9.95 -28.50 5.86
C LEU A 76 8.92 -28.26 4.75
N GLN A 77 9.21 -27.40 3.76
CA GLN A 77 8.31 -27.17 2.63
C GLN A 77 8.11 -28.44 1.79
N GLU A 78 9.16 -29.24 1.61
CA GLU A 78 9.09 -30.50 0.86
C GLU A 78 8.17 -31.53 1.55
N ILE A 79 8.24 -31.62 2.88
CA ILE A 79 7.41 -32.54 3.67
C ILE A 79 5.93 -32.13 3.62
N VAL A 80 5.65 -30.83 3.62
CA VAL A 80 4.27 -30.29 3.61
C VAL A 80 3.60 -30.46 2.23
N GLN A 81 4.36 -30.67 1.15
CA GLN A 81 3.79 -30.91 -0.18
C GLN A 81 2.96 -32.19 -0.30
N GLY A 82 2.99 -33.10 0.69
CA GLY A 82 2.15 -34.31 0.71
C GLY A 82 0.64 -34.06 0.95
N ASN A 83 0.21 -32.84 1.32
CA ASN A 83 -1.17 -32.49 1.67
C ASN A 83 -1.83 -31.55 0.64
N LEU A 84 -1.75 -31.90 -0.64
CA LEU A 84 -2.20 -31.03 -1.76
C LEU A 84 -3.70 -30.72 -1.76
N ASP A 85 -4.55 -31.67 -1.35
CA ASP A 85 -6.01 -31.53 -1.50
C ASP A 85 -6.63 -30.51 -0.53
N ALA A 86 -6.18 -30.51 0.73
CA ALA A 86 -6.61 -29.51 1.71
C ALA A 86 -6.11 -28.10 1.35
N ARG A 87 -4.93 -28.01 0.72
CA ARG A 87 -4.34 -26.74 0.28
C ARG A 87 -5.11 -26.14 -0.90
N ARG A 88 -5.59 -26.97 -1.84
CA ARG A 88 -6.30 -26.49 -3.03
C ARG A 88 -7.61 -25.78 -2.70
N SER A 89 -8.45 -26.38 -1.84
CA SER A 89 -9.72 -25.76 -1.44
C SER A 89 -9.51 -24.45 -0.65
N ALA A 90 -8.48 -24.38 0.20
CA ALA A 90 -8.14 -23.16 0.93
C ALA A 90 -7.64 -22.04 0.00
N VAL A 91 -6.89 -22.38 -1.05
CA VAL A 91 -6.42 -21.42 -2.07
C VAL A 91 -7.61 -20.85 -2.86
N GLU A 92 -8.51 -21.70 -3.34
CA GLU A 92 -9.70 -21.25 -4.09
C GLU A 92 -10.58 -20.28 -3.26
N GLN A 93 -10.75 -20.55 -1.96
CA GLN A 93 -11.47 -19.63 -1.06
C GLN A 93 -10.73 -18.31 -0.87
N ALA A 94 -9.40 -18.34 -0.73
CA ALA A 94 -8.59 -17.13 -0.61
C ALA A 94 -8.62 -16.27 -1.87
N GLU A 95 -8.55 -16.89 -3.06
CA GLU A 95 -8.65 -16.20 -4.35
C GLU A 95 -10.00 -15.48 -4.50
N ALA A 96 -11.11 -16.13 -4.14
CA ALA A 96 -12.44 -15.51 -4.19
C ALA A 96 -12.56 -14.28 -3.26
N ILE A 97 -11.95 -14.35 -2.07
CA ILE A 97 -11.88 -13.21 -1.14
C ILE A 97 -11.05 -12.08 -1.75
N ILE A 98 -9.88 -12.38 -2.29
CA ILE A 98 -8.99 -11.40 -2.92
C ILE A 98 -9.71 -10.70 -4.08
N GLU A 99 -10.33 -11.45 -4.99
CA GLU A 99 -11.03 -10.89 -6.15
C GLU A 99 -12.15 -9.93 -5.71
N THR A 100 -12.93 -10.32 -4.70
CA THR A 100 -13.97 -9.46 -4.12
C THR A 100 -13.40 -8.17 -3.55
N GLN A 101 -12.30 -8.24 -2.79
CA GLN A 101 -11.66 -7.09 -2.18
C GLN A 101 -11.01 -6.16 -3.22
N VAL A 102 -10.39 -6.73 -4.26
CA VAL A 102 -9.84 -5.96 -5.39
C VAL A 102 -10.95 -5.20 -6.11
N GLY A 103 -12.09 -5.85 -6.39
CA GLY A 103 -13.25 -5.18 -6.99
C GLY A 103 -13.76 -4.00 -6.14
N GLN A 104 -13.90 -4.19 -4.83
CA GLN A 104 -14.29 -3.13 -3.90
C GLN A 104 -13.28 -1.98 -3.87
N PHE A 105 -11.99 -2.29 -3.85
CA PHE A 105 -10.92 -1.30 -3.87
C PHE A 105 -10.92 -0.48 -5.16
N MET A 106 -11.07 -1.11 -6.32
CA MET A 106 -11.13 -0.42 -7.61
C MET A 106 -12.37 0.48 -7.71
N HIS A 107 -13.51 0.03 -7.19
CA HIS A 107 -14.72 0.86 -7.12
C HIS A 107 -14.51 2.09 -6.22
N TRP A 108 -13.89 1.90 -5.05
CA TRP A 108 -13.56 2.99 -4.14
C TRP A 108 -12.54 3.98 -4.72
N MET A 109 -11.54 3.49 -5.46
CA MET A 109 -10.58 4.31 -6.19
C MET A 109 -11.27 5.16 -7.27
N ALA A 110 -12.12 4.55 -8.11
CA ALA A 110 -12.88 5.27 -9.13
C ALA A 110 -13.79 6.36 -8.54
N ALA A 111 -14.39 6.11 -7.37
CA ALA A 111 -15.18 7.12 -6.66
C ALA A 111 -14.35 8.34 -6.19
N ARG A 112 -13.02 8.19 -6.08
CA ARG A 112 -12.09 9.23 -5.61
C ARG A 112 -11.37 9.98 -6.74
N GLU A 113 -11.32 9.44 -7.96
CA GLU A 113 -10.65 10.09 -9.10
C GLU A 113 -11.21 11.48 -9.42
N GLY A 114 -12.52 11.70 -9.19
CA GLY A 114 -13.15 13.00 -9.40
C GLY A 114 -12.84 14.06 -8.33
N VAL A 115 -12.40 13.66 -7.13
CA VAL A 115 -12.28 14.58 -5.98
C VAL A 115 -11.21 15.66 -6.20
N PRO A 116 -9.99 15.36 -6.69
CA PRO A 116 -9.00 16.40 -6.99
C PRO A 116 -9.48 17.39 -8.05
N LEU A 117 -10.10 16.89 -9.13
CA LEU A 117 -10.62 17.73 -10.21
C LEU A 117 -11.74 18.66 -9.73
N ILE A 118 -12.68 18.17 -8.91
CA ILE A 118 -13.75 18.98 -8.31
C ILE A 118 -13.15 20.09 -7.43
N ARG A 119 -12.11 19.78 -6.65
CA ARG A 119 -11.42 20.79 -5.82
C ARG A 119 -10.76 21.86 -6.67
N GLN A 120 -10.04 21.48 -7.72
CA GLN A 120 -9.40 22.42 -8.63
C GLN A 120 -10.42 23.33 -9.33
N LEU A 121 -11.54 22.76 -9.81
CA LEU A 121 -12.62 23.53 -10.44
C LEU A 121 -13.22 24.57 -9.48
N ARG A 122 -13.50 24.18 -8.23
CA ARG A 122 -14.03 25.10 -7.21
C ARG A 122 -13.03 26.18 -6.83
N GLU A 123 -11.76 25.84 -6.70
CA GLU A 123 -10.71 26.81 -6.40
C GLU A 123 -10.61 27.85 -7.52
N GLN A 124 -10.60 27.43 -8.79
CA GLN A 124 -10.56 28.35 -9.93
C GLN A 124 -11.77 29.32 -9.94
N ALA A 125 -12.98 28.81 -9.64
CA ALA A 125 -14.18 29.64 -9.55
C ALA A 125 -14.09 30.66 -8.41
N GLU A 126 -13.58 30.25 -7.24
CA GLU A 126 -13.41 31.14 -6.09
C GLU A 126 -12.35 32.22 -6.35
N GLN A 127 -11.24 31.86 -6.99
CA GLN A 127 -10.24 32.83 -7.42
C GLN A 127 -10.85 33.86 -8.37
N ALA A 128 -11.63 33.43 -9.38
CA ALA A 128 -12.31 34.36 -10.27
C ALA A 128 -13.26 35.31 -9.52
N ARG A 129 -14.02 34.80 -8.54
CA ARG A 129 -14.92 35.57 -7.69
C ARG A 129 -14.17 36.62 -6.86
N LEU A 130 -13.08 36.23 -6.19
CA LEU A 130 -12.29 37.15 -5.35
C LEU A 130 -11.71 38.30 -6.16
N HIS A 131 -11.18 38.03 -7.36
CA HIS A 131 -10.64 39.06 -8.25
C HIS A 131 -11.71 40.06 -8.70
N GLU A 132 -12.91 39.58 -9.06
CA GLU A 132 -14.00 40.46 -9.48
C GLU A 132 -14.53 41.31 -8.33
N VAL A 133 -14.65 40.73 -7.12
CA VAL A 133 -15.04 41.47 -5.91
C VAL A 133 -14.01 42.54 -5.56
N GLU A 134 -12.72 42.23 -5.62
CA GLU A 134 -11.67 43.23 -5.34
C GLU A 134 -11.74 44.41 -6.32
N ARG A 135 -11.96 44.12 -7.61
CA ARG A 135 -12.13 45.16 -8.64
C ARG A 135 -13.36 46.03 -8.36
N ALA A 136 -14.49 45.41 -8.01
CA ALA A 136 -15.72 46.11 -7.66
C ALA A 136 -15.54 47.02 -6.44
N LEU A 137 -14.91 46.50 -5.37
CA LEU A 137 -14.62 47.29 -4.16
C LEU A 137 -13.74 48.50 -4.48
N LYS A 138 -12.70 48.35 -5.31
CA LYS A 138 -11.85 49.48 -5.74
C LYS A 138 -12.66 50.56 -6.46
N SER A 139 -13.60 50.16 -7.32
CA SER A 139 -14.47 51.10 -8.03
C SER A 139 -15.46 51.81 -7.09
N LEU A 140 -16.05 51.09 -6.14
CA LEU A 140 -16.92 51.71 -5.12
C LEU A 140 -16.15 52.73 -4.26
N HIS A 141 -14.93 52.41 -3.83
CA HIS A 141 -14.10 53.35 -3.06
C HIS A 141 -13.71 54.60 -3.86
N ARG A 142 -13.69 54.51 -5.19
CA ARG A 142 -13.45 55.64 -6.09
C ARG A 142 -14.68 56.55 -6.24
N GLY A 143 -15.85 56.10 -5.80
CA GLY A 143 -17.12 56.79 -5.96
C GLY A 143 -17.88 56.46 -7.24
N ASP A 144 -17.52 55.37 -7.94
CA ASP A 144 -18.24 54.91 -9.12
C ASP A 144 -19.69 54.50 -8.74
N ASP A 145 -20.66 54.66 -9.66
CA ASP A 145 -22.08 54.32 -9.41
C ASP A 145 -22.23 52.85 -8.99
N PRO A 146 -22.75 52.55 -7.78
CA PRO A 146 -22.88 51.19 -7.28
C PRO A 146 -23.65 50.26 -8.22
N LYS A 147 -24.64 50.78 -8.95
CA LYS A 147 -25.42 49.97 -9.90
C LYS A 147 -24.55 49.48 -11.06
N GLN A 148 -23.79 50.38 -11.67
CA GLN A 148 -22.86 50.05 -12.76
C GLN A 148 -21.75 49.10 -12.30
N VAL A 149 -21.25 49.28 -11.07
CA VAL A 149 -20.23 48.41 -10.50
C VAL A 149 -20.74 46.99 -10.28
N LEU A 150 -21.98 46.82 -9.80
CA LEU A 150 -22.59 45.51 -9.63
C LEU A 150 -22.88 44.81 -10.96
N GLU A 151 -23.34 45.55 -11.97
CA GLU A 151 -23.52 45.01 -13.33
C GLU A 151 -22.17 44.55 -13.92
N ALA A 152 -21.12 45.35 -13.78
CA ALA A 152 -19.78 45.01 -14.24
C ALA A 152 -19.20 43.78 -13.51
N LEU A 153 -19.39 43.69 -12.19
CA LEU A 153 -19.03 42.52 -11.39
C LEU A 153 -19.73 41.25 -11.89
N SER A 154 -21.04 41.32 -12.06
CA SER A 154 -21.87 40.19 -12.51
C SER A 154 -21.45 39.71 -13.89
N GLN A 155 -21.27 40.64 -14.84
CA GLN A 155 -20.85 40.30 -16.20
C GLN A 155 -19.42 39.76 -16.24
N GLY A 156 -18.51 40.36 -15.47
CA GLY A 156 -17.12 39.93 -15.37
C GLY A 156 -17.00 38.50 -14.84
N LEU A 157 -17.75 38.18 -13.79
CA LEU A 157 -17.77 36.83 -13.22
C LEU A 157 -18.36 35.81 -14.20
N ALA A 158 -19.49 36.13 -14.85
CA ALA A 158 -20.11 35.26 -15.85
C ALA A 158 -19.13 34.96 -17.00
N ASN A 159 -18.49 36.00 -17.55
CA ASN A 159 -17.53 35.84 -18.64
C ASN A 159 -16.33 34.97 -18.24
N LYS A 160 -15.76 35.20 -17.05
CA LYS A 160 -14.61 34.41 -16.55
C LYS A 160 -14.95 32.94 -16.37
N LEU A 161 -16.13 32.62 -15.82
CA LEU A 161 -16.58 31.25 -15.62
C LEU A 161 -16.89 30.55 -16.95
N MET A 162 -17.41 31.27 -17.94
CA MET A 162 -17.77 30.70 -19.25
C MET A 162 -16.61 30.62 -20.24
N HIS A 163 -15.52 31.36 -20.01
CA HIS A 163 -14.40 31.44 -20.96
C HIS A 163 -13.77 30.07 -21.24
N GLY A 164 -13.43 29.31 -20.19
CA GLY A 164 -12.79 27.99 -20.31
C GLY A 164 -13.63 26.98 -21.12
N PRO A 165 -14.90 26.71 -20.73
CA PRO A 165 -15.76 25.81 -21.50
C PRO A 165 -15.98 26.26 -22.95
N THR A 166 -16.16 27.56 -23.18
CA THR A 166 -16.38 28.11 -24.54
C THR A 166 -15.13 27.96 -25.40
N GLN A 167 -13.95 28.23 -24.85
CA GLN A 167 -12.67 28.08 -25.54
C GLN A 167 -12.41 26.61 -25.90
N ALA A 168 -12.56 25.70 -24.94
CA ALA A 168 -12.36 24.28 -25.17
C ALA A 168 -13.27 23.73 -26.29
N LEU A 169 -14.54 24.17 -26.34
CA LEU A 169 -15.47 23.76 -27.40
C LEU A 169 -15.12 24.33 -28.79
N ASN A 170 -14.50 25.51 -28.84
CA ASN A 170 -14.05 26.15 -30.07
C ASN A 170 -12.73 25.55 -30.60
N GLU A 171 -11.86 25.09 -29.70
CA GLU A 171 -10.57 24.48 -30.05
C GLU A 171 -10.71 22.99 -30.42
N ALA A 172 -11.69 22.28 -29.85
CA ALA A 172 -11.95 20.87 -30.15
C ALA A 172 -12.43 20.65 -31.60
N THR A 173 -12.04 19.53 -32.21
CA THR A 173 -12.45 19.16 -33.57
C THR A 173 -12.98 17.72 -33.66
N GLY A 174 -13.73 17.42 -34.73
CA GLY A 174 -14.22 16.06 -34.99
C GLY A 174 -15.04 15.43 -33.86
N GLU A 175 -14.66 14.23 -33.45
CA GLU A 175 -15.33 13.45 -32.41
C GLU A 175 -15.17 14.06 -31.01
N GLU A 176 -14.01 14.65 -30.72
CA GLU A 176 -13.73 15.33 -29.45
C GLU A 176 -14.70 16.50 -29.23
N ARG A 177 -14.97 17.28 -30.28
CA ARG A 177 -15.92 18.41 -30.21
C ARG A 177 -17.33 17.92 -29.89
N ARG A 178 -17.75 16.78 -30.46
CA ARG A 178 -19.07 16.19 -30.19
C ARG A 178 -19.16 15.73 -28.73
N ALA A 179 -18.16 14.97 -28.25
CA ALA A 179 -18.12 14.48 -26.88
C ALA A 179 -18.10 15.63 -25.85
N LEU A 180 -17.31 16.68 -26.10
CA LEU A 180 -17.26 17.86 -25.25
C LEU A 180 -18.57 18.64 -25.27
N GLY A 181 -19.21 18.78 -26.43
CA GLY A 181 -20.54 19.40 -26.55
C GLY A 181 -21.60 18.68 -25.73
N GLU A 182 -21.64 17.34 -25.78
CA GLU A 182 -22.53 16.52 -24.96
C GLU A 182 -22.24 16.67 -23.46
N ALA A 183 -20.97 16.67 -23.08
CA ALA A 183 -20.57 16.88 -21.69
C ALA A 183 -20.99 18.26 -21.17
N ILE A 184 -20.76 19.34 -21.94
CA ILE A 184 -21.13 20.71 -21.55
C ILE A 184 -22.66 20.83 -21.40
N ALA A 185 -23.42 20.33 -22.37
CA ALA A 185 -24.87 20.41 -22.29
C ALA A 185 -25.44 19.61 -21.10
N ARG A 186 -24.84 18.45 -20.76
CA ARG A 186 -25.18 17.72 -19.54
C ARG A 186 -24.80 18.48 -18.26
N LEU A 187 -23.60 19.09 -18.21
CA LEU A 187 -23.10 19.84 -17.05
C LEU A 187 -23.96 21.09 -16.77
N PHE A 188 -24.36 21.81 -17.82
CA PHE A 188 -25.14 23.04 -17.73
C PHE A 188 -26.66 22.84 -17.90
N ARG A 189 -27.12 21.60 -18.08
CA ARG A 189 -28.53 21.23 -18.31
C ARG A 189 -29.15 22.02 -19.49
N LEU A 190 -28.39 22.13 -20.58
CA LEU A 190 -28.84 22.81 -21.78
C LEU A 190 -29.76 21.88 -22.59
N PRO A 191 -30.78 22.42 -23.28
CA PRO A 191 -31.57 21.63 -24.22
C PRO A 191 -30.67 21.15 -25.37
N HIS A 192 -30.81 19.86 -25.69
CA HIS A 192 -30.14 19.19 -26.80
C HIS A 192 -31.01 19.20 -28.05
#